data_AF-A0A1E7X9S1-F1
#
_entry.id   AF-A0A1E7X9S1-F1
#
_cell.length_a   1.000
_cell.length_b   1.000
_cell.length_c   1.000
_cell.angle_alpha   90.00
_cell.angle_beta   90.00
_cell.angle_gamma   90.00
#
_symmetry.space_group_name_H-M   'P 1'
#
loop_
_entity.id
_entity.type
_entity.pdbx_description
1 polymer ?
#
loop_
_entity_poly.entity_id
_entity_poly.type
_entity_poly.pdbx_seq_one_letter_code
_entity_poly.pdbx_strand_id
1 'polypeptide(L)'
;MAENSSNWKDSLQSEESFRDFITQYFKEHSQLTGMYDIPSYYEHYTVRLDSKEGIVITLETGVTPTGSGSVAPLPFKQKESMSIEDFRKLILHKKFADSDMSLADVFQTVAGVPSSDEQNKS
;
A
#
# COMPACT_ATOMS: atom_id res chain seq x y z
N MET A 1 4.18 27.36 7.38
CA MET A 1 3.09 26.44 6.95
C MET A 1 3.69 25.44 5.99
N ALA A 2 4.44 24.49 6.52
CA ALA A 2 5.06 23.37 5.84
C ALA A 2 5.42 22.37 6.95
N GLU A 3 5.67 21.10 6.61
CA GLU A 3 6.20 20.05 7.50
C GLU A 3 5.15 19.23 8.28
N ASN A 4 4.25 18.54 7.59
CA ASN A 4 3.68 17.30 8.16
C ASN A 4 3.66 16.14 7.15
N SER A 5 4.67 16.11 6.27
CA SER A 5 5.01 14.97 5.41
C SER A 5 5.82 13.90 6.19
N SER A 6 5.46 13.67 7.44
CA SER A 6 6.12 12.77 8.40
C SER A 6 5.01 12.37 9.38
N ASN A 7 4.49 11.16 9.49
CA ASN A 7 5.10 9.85 9.41
C ASN A 7 3.99 8.83 9.13
N TRP A 8 3.92 8.27 7.92
CA TRP A 8 3.00 7.16 7.59
C TRP A 8 3.03 6.06 8.65
N LYS A 9 4.24 5.62 9.02
CA LYS A 9 4.45 4.57 10.03
C LYS A 9 3.97 4.99 11.43
N ASP A 10 4.14 6.24 11.83
CA ASP A 10 3.65 6.69 13.14
C ASP A 10 2.13 6.85 13.15
N SER A 11 1.53 7.20 12.01
CA SER A 11 0.08 7.28 11.92
C SER A 11 -0.58 5.93 12.23
N LEU A 12 0.09 4.81 11.93
CA LEU A 12 -0.40 3.46 12.21
C LEU A 12 -0.48 3.13 13.70
N GLN A 13 0.12 3.91 14.60
CA GLN A 13 0.16 3.64 16.04
C GLN A 13 -1.22 3.74 16.71
N SER A 14 -2.15 4.53 16.16
CA SER A 14 -3.50 4.69 16.70
C SER A 14 -4.54 4.81 15.59
N GLU A 15 -5.79 4.48 15.90
CA GLU A 15 -6.93 4.64 14.98
C GLU A 15 -7.12 6.12 14.58
N GLU A 16 -7.06 7.03 15.54
CA GLU A 16 -7.27 8.47 15.32
C GLU A 16 -6.18 9.08 14.44
N SER A 17 -4.90 8.83 14.75
CA SER A 17 -3.78 9.35 13.95
C SER A 17 -3.81 8.82 12.52
N PHE A 18 -4.13 7.54 12.34
CA PHE A 18 -4.25 6.95 11.01
C PHE A 18 -5.42 7.55 10.23
N ARG A 19 -6.58 7.71 10.89
CA ARG A 19 -7.77 8.30 10.28
C ARG A 19 -7.50 9.72 9.80
N ASP A 20 -6.87 10.55 10.61
CA ASP A 20 -6.53 11.92 10.25
C ASP A 20 -5.53 11.96 9.10
N PHE A 21 -4.48 11.15 9.17
CA PHE A 21 -3.49 11.01 8.10
C PHE A 21 -4.15 10.61 6.78
N ILE A 22 -4.90 9.50 6.76
CA ILE A 22 -5.41 8.92 5.52
C ILE A 22 -6.50 9.80 4.91
N THR A 23 -7.32 10.44 5.74
CA THR A 23 -8.34 11.39 5.26
C THR A 23 -7.69 12.64 4.68
N GLN A 24 -6.62 13.16 5.30
CA GLN A 24 -5.89 14.30 4.75
C GLN A 24 -5.20 13.94 3.44
N TYR A 25 -4.52 12.78 3.39
CA TYR A 25 -3.90 12.27 2.17
C TYR A 25 -4.91 12.24 1.01
N PHE A 26 -6.11 11.71 1.22
CA PHE A 26 -7.13 11.60 0.17
C PHE A 26 -7.82 12.93 -0.22
N LYS A 27 -7.56 14.04 0.49
CA LYS A 27 -7.96 15.38 0.00
C LYS A 27 -7.03 15.89 -1.10
N GLU A 28 -5.77 15.47 -1.05
CA GLU A 28 -4.70 15.93 -1.94
C GLU A 28 -4.41 14.91 -3.05
N HIS A 29 -4.68 13.63 -2.77
CA HIS A 29 -4.42 12.51 -3.66
C HIS A 29 -5.70 11.71 -3.93
N SER A 30 -5.94 11.35 -5.20
CA SER A 30 -7.13 10.56 -5.58
C SER A 30 -7.02 9.08 -5.24
N GLN A 31 -5.79 8.57 -5.06
CA GLN A 31 -5.52 7.18 -4.71
C GLN A 31 -4.20 7.04 -3.95
N LEU A 32 -4.11 5.98 -3.13
CA LEU A 32 -2.87 5.49 -2.54
C LEU A 32 -2.53 4.16 -3.24
N THR A 33 -1.33 4.04 -3.79
CA THR A 33 -0.90 2.82 -4.49
C THR A 33 0.20 2.13 -3.73
N GLY A 34 0.28 0.81 -3.86
CA GLY A 34 1.34 0.01 -3.29
C GLY A 34 1.73 -1.08 -4.29
N MET A 35 3.02 -1.20 -4.62
CA MET A 35 3.50 -2.18 -5.58
C MET A 35 4.51 -3.10 -4.93
N TYR A 36 4.29 -4.41 -5.06
CA TYR A 36 5.24 -5.45 -4.71
C TYR A 36 5.52 -6.28 -5.95
N ASP A 37 6.75 -6.21 -6.46
CA ASP A 37 7.16 -6.88 -7.69
C ASP A 37 8.38 -7.77 -7.42
N ILE A 38 8.28 -9.05 -7.79
CA ILE A 38 9.41 -9.98 -7.84
C ILE A 38 9.48 -10.63 -9.23
N PRO A 39 10.62 -11.23 -9.64
CA PRO A 39 10.80 -11.74 -11.00
C PRO A 39 9.75 -12.74 -11.49
N SER A 40 9.05 -13.43 -10.57
CA SER A 40 8.04 -14.45 -10.87
C SER A 40 6.60 -14.02 -10.62
N TYR A 41 6.35 -12.89 -9.94
CA TYR A 41 5.04 -12.54 -9.39
C TYR A 41 4.94 -11.06 -9.01
N TYR A 42 3.72 -10.51 -9.04
CA TYR A 42 3.46 -9.17 -8.52
C TYR A 42 2.14 -9.06 -7.77
N GLU A 43 2.08 -8.07 -6.86
CA GLU A 43 0.86 -7.57 -6.21
C GLU A 43 0.80 -6.05 -6.32
N HIS A 44 -0.23 -5.55 -6.99
CA HIS A 44 -0.49 -4.12 -7.10
C HIS A 44 -1.77 -3.76 -6.34
N TYR A 45 -1.62 -2.86 -5.39
CA TYR A 45 -2.68 -2.34 -4.54
C TYR A 45 -3.05 -0.93 -5.00
N THR A 46 -4.33 -0.68 -5.17
CA THR A 46 -4.89 0.67 -5.31
C THR A 46 -5.95 0.89 -4.26
N VAL A 47 -5.79 1.94 -3.46
CA VAL A 47 -6.68 2.30 -2.36
C VAL A 47 -7.31 3.65 -2.64
N ARG A 48 -8.61 3.76 -2.42
CA ARG A 48 -9.38 5.01 -2.55
C ARG A 48 -10.28 5.19 -1.35
N LEU A 49 -10.57 6.45 -1.02
CA LEU A 49 -11.60 6.80 -0.05
C LEU A 49 -12.91 7.06 -0.79
N ASP A 50 -13.93 6.26 -0.50
CA ASP A 50 -15.29 6.42 -0.97
C ASP A 50 -16.18 6.92 0.17
N SER A 51 -17.04 7.91 -0.11
CA SER A 51 -17.88 8.56 0.90
C SER A 51 -19.00 7.67 1.43
N LYS A 52 -19.33 6.56 0.75
CA LYS A 52 -20.37 5.60 1.14
C LYS A 52 -19.77 4.30 1.63
N GLU A 53 -18.71 3.82 0.99
CA GLU A 53 -18.11 2.51 1.25
C GLU A 53 -16.92 2.55 2.25
N GLY A 54 -16.38 3.74 2.56
CA GLY A 54 -15.17 3.87 3.37
C GLY A 54 -13.91 3.67 2.52
N ILE A 55 -12.99 2.81 2.96
CA ILE A 55 -11.79 2.48 2.18
C ILE A 55 -12.13 1.39 1.17
N VAL A 56 -11.83 1.66 -0.09
CA VAL A 56 -11.95 0.71 -1.20
C VAL A 56 -10.57 0.31 -1.67
N ILE A 57 -10.25 -0.99 -1.58
CA ILE A 57 -8.98 -1.57 -2.01
C ILE A 57 -9.22 -2.40 -3.26
N THR A 58 -8.39 -2.21 -4.27
CA THR A 58 -8.27 -3.10 -5.43
C THR A 58 -6.90 -3.76 -5.39
N LEU A 59 -6.88 -5.09 -5.36
CA LEU A 59 -5.69 -5.91 -5.49
C LEU A 59 -5.68 -6.54 -6.89
N GLU A 60 -4.61 -6.30 -7.62
CA GLU A 60 -4.28 -6.98 -8.87
C GLU A 60 -3.05 -7.86 -8.66
N THR A 61 -3.18 -9.15 -8.93
CA THR A 61 -2.06 -10.10 -8.84
C THR A 61 -1.84 -10.82 -10.15
N GLY A 62 -0.59 -11.15 -10.44
CA GLY A 62 -0.25 -11.92 -11.63
C GLY A 62 1.10 -12.59 -11.50
N VAL A 63 1.33 -13.58 -12.36
CA VAL A 63 2.62 -14.25 -12.46
C VAL A 63 3.38 -13.73 -13.67
N THR A 64 4.68 -13.51 -13.50
CA THR A 64 5.56 -13.10 -14.58
C THR A 64 6.14 -14.35 -15.23
N PRO A 65 5.91 -14.58 -16.54
CA PRO A 65 6.40 -15.79 -17.20
C PRO A 65 7.93 -15.74 -17.29
N THR A 66 8.61 -16.73 -16.69
CA THR A 66 10.08 -16.76 -16.58
C THR A 66 10.78 -17.43 -17.77
N GLY A 67 10.08 -17.63 -18.90
CA GLY A 67 10.63 -18.30 -20.08
C GLY A 67 10.03 -17.82 -21.41
N SER A 68 10.83 -17.90 -22.48
CA SER A 68 10.36 -17.64 -23.85
C SER A 68 9.40 -18.74 -24.29
N GLY A 69 8.10 -18.43 -24.32
CA GLY A 69 7.04 -19.33 -24.79
C GLY A 69 5.94 -19.65 -23.77
N SER A 70 6.04 -19.15 -22.54
CA SER A 70 5.02 -19.35 -21.51
C SER A 70 3.95 -18.26 -21.59
N VAL A 71 2.69 -18.64 -21.81
CA VAL A 71 1.55 -17.71 -21.68
C VAL A 71 1.29 -17.51 -20.20
N ALA A 72 1.44 -16.29 -19.71
CA ALA A 72 1.03 -15.94 -18.36
C ALA A 72 -0.51 -16.04 -18.26
N PRO A 73 -1.06 -16.63 -17.20
CA PRO A 73 -2.49 -16.54 -16.92
C PRO A 73 -2.91 -15.07 -16.80
N LEU A 74 -4.18 -14.79 -17.10
CA LEU A 74 -4.73 -13.46 -16.92
C LEU A 74 -4.58 -13.01 -15.46
N PRO A 75 -4.21 -11.73 -15.22
CA PRO A 75 -4.13 -11.19 -13.88
C PRO A 75 -5.46 -11.35 -13.14
N PHE A 76 -5.37 -11.70 -11.87
CA PHE A 76 -6.53 -11.77 -10.98
C PHE A 76 -6.77 -10.40 -10.34
N LYS A 77 -8.03 -9.97 -10.30
CA LYS A 77 -8.45 -8.70 -9.68
C LYS A 77 -9.49 -8.94 -8.61
N GLN A 78 -9.28 -8.38 -7.43
CA GLN A 78 -10.21 -8.40 -6.32
C GLN A 78 -10.43 -6.98 -5.79
N LYS A 79 -11.70 -6.62 -5.57
CA LYS A 79 -12.12 -5.37 -4.94
C LYS A 79 -12.73 -5.68 -3.58
N GLU A 80 -12.30 -4.95 -2.56
CA GLU A 80 -12.84 -5.06 -1.20
C GLU A 80 -13.12 -3.66 -0.64
N SER A 81 -14.20 -3.53 0.12
CA SER A 81 -14.56 -2.30 0.84
C SER A 81 -14.47 -2.58 2.34
N MET A 82 -13.87 -1.67 3.10
CA MET A 82 -13.64 -1.83 4.54
C MET A 82 -13.61 -0.48 5.27
N SER A 83 -13.70 -0.51 6.60
CA SER A 83 -13.53 0.69 7.41
C SER A 83 -12.08 1.18 7.39
N ILE A 84 -11.86 2.46 7.74
CA ILE A 84 -10.50 3.02 7.90
C ILE A 84 -9.69 2.23 8.93
N GLU A 85 -10.32 1.80 10.02
CA GLU A 85 -9.64 1.04 11.07
C GLU A 85 -9.30 -0.39 10.63
N ASP A 86 -10.19 -1.04 9.88
CA ASP A 86 -9.88 -2.35 9.31
C ASP A 86 -8.74 -2.26 8.29
N PHE A 87 -8.67 -1.17 7.53
CA PHE A 87 -7.54 -0.90 6.66
C PHE A 87 -6.24 -0.71 7.44
N ARG A 88 -6.27 0.04 8.55
CA ARG A 88 -5.10 0.17 9.46
C ARG A 88 -4.60 -1.18 9.95
N LYS A 89 -5.52 -2.04 10.40
CA LYS A 89 -5.20 -3.40 10.86
C LYS A 89 -4.63 -4.26 9.73
N LEU A 90 -5.21 -4.18 8.52
CA LEU A 90 -4.68 -4.89 7.36
C LEU A 90 -3.24 -4.50 7.09
N ILE A 91 -2.93 -3.20 7.08
CA ILE A 91 -1.56 -2.70 6.88
C ILE A 91 -0.59 -3.22 7.95
N LEU A 92 -1.00 -3.23 9.22
CA LEU A 92 -0.16 -3.68 10.34
C LEU A 92 0.12 -5.19 10.33
N HIS A 93 -0.82 -5.99 9.83
CA HIS A 93 -0.74 -7.44 9.95
C HIS A 93 -0.36 -8.15 8.65
N LYS A 94 -0.52 -7.50 7.48
CA LYS A 94 -0.17 -8.12 6.19
C LYS A 94 1.34 -8.09 5.94
N LYS A 95 1.91 -9.29 5.89
CA LYS A 95 3.29 -9.56 5.49
C LYS A 95 3.30 -10.37 4.19
N PHE A 96 4.24 -10.09 3.30
CA PHE A 96 4.41 -10.87 2.07
C PHE A 96 5.18 -12.16 2.37
N ALA A 97 4.98 -13.19 1.55
CA ALA A 97 5.51 -14.52 1.81
C ALA A 97 7.05 -14.62 1.73
N ASP A 98 7.70 -13.67 1.04
CA ASP A 98 9.08 -13.87 0.57
C ASP A 98 10.04 -12.72 0.88
N SER A 99 9.76 -11.83 1.83
CA SER A 99 10.69 -10.73 2.20
C SER A 99 10.35 -10.12 3.55
N ASP A 100 11.34 -9.47 4.17
CA ASP A 100 11.19 -8.56 5.32
C ASP A 100 10.27 -7.34 5.05
N MET A 101 9.54 -7.32 3.93
CA MET A 101 8.62 -6.27 3.52
C MET A 101 7.19 -6.56 3.98
N SER A 102 6.57 -5.54 4.58
CA SER A 102 5.15 -5.51 4.95
C SER A 102 4.34 -4.64 3.99
N LEU A 103 3.01 -4.76 4.05
CA LEU A 103 2.14 -3.86 3.29
C LEU A 103 2.36 -2.38 3.69
N ALA A 104 2.75 -2.12 4.95
CA ALA A 104 3.13 -0.80 5.41
C ALA A 104 4.36 -0.25 4.66
N ASP A 105 5.36 -1.08 4.40
CA ASP A 105 6.58 -0.66 3.69
C ASP A 105 6.27 -0.34 2.22
N VAL A 106 5.41 -1.13 1.60
CA VAL A 106 4.96 -0.93 0.22
C VAL A 106 4.22 0.39 0.03
N PHE A 107 3.43 0.83 1.02
CA PHE A 107 2.75 2.14 0.98
C PHE A 107 3.64 3.30 1.43
N GLN A 108 4.70 3.08 2.21
CA GLN A 108 5.61 4.14 2.67
C GLN A 108 6.23 4.90 1.51
N THR A 109 6.72 4.19 0.50
CA THR A 109 7.37 4.75 -0.70
C THR A 109 6.43 5.69 -1.47
N VAL A 110 5.12 5.41 -1.47
CA VAL A 110 4.12 6.17 -2.22
C VAL A 110 3.53 7.31 -1.40
N ALA A 111 3.48 7.19 -0.07
CA ALA A 111 3.06 8.24 0.84
C ALA A 111 4.05 9.44 0.90
N GLY A 112 5.07 9.47 0.03
CA GLY A 112 6.07 10.53 -0.04
C GLY A 112 7.08 10.50 1.10
N VAL A 113 7.18 9.37 1.82
CA VAL A 113 8.13 9.18 2.92
C VAL A 113 9.31 8.35 2.39
N PRO A 114 10.54 8.89 2.32
CA PRO A 114 11.70 8.08 1.92
C PRO A 114 11.85 6.88 2.87
N SER A 115 12.17 5.72 2.30
CA SER A 115 12.45 4.50 3.07
C SER A 115 13.65 4.78 3.99
N SER A 116 13.53 4.43 5.27
CA SER A 116 14.55 4.74 6.29
C SER A 116 15.92 4.09 6.04
N ASP A 117 16.02 3.20 5.05
CA ASP A 117 17.25 2.56 4.60
C ASP A 117 18.12 3.41 3.66
N GLU A 118 17.61 4.54 3.14
CA GLU A 118 18.43 5.45 2.29
C GLU A 118 19.32 6.42 3.11
N GLN A 119 19.20 6.44 4.44
CA GLN A 119 19.96 7.38 5.28
C GLN A 119 21.32 6.86 5.77
N ASN A 120 21.74 5.66 5.34
CA ASN A 120 23.05 5.08 5.70
C ASN A 120 23.91 4.70 4.49
N LYS A 121 23.96 5.58 3.49
CA LYS A 121 25.06 5.65 2.53
C LYS A 121 25.50 7.11 2.38
N SER A 122 26.44 7.53 3.21
CA SER A 122 27.25 8.74 3.02
C SER A 122 28.69 8.41 3.38
#